data_AF-A0A7X3GLT5-F1
#
_entry.id   AF-A0A7X3GLT5-F1
#
_cell.length_a   1.000
_cell.length_b   1.000
_cell.length_c   1.000
_cell.angle_alpha   90.00
_cell.angle_beta   90.00
_cell.angle_gamma   90.00
#
_symmetry.space_group_name_H-M   'P 1'
#
loop_
_entity.id
_entity.type
_entity.pdbx_description
1 polymer ?
#
loop_
_entity_poly.entity_id
_entity_poly.type
_entity_poly.pdbx_seq_one_letter_code
_entity_poly.pdbx_strand_id
1 'polypeptide(L)'
;MPAMLKGYIDRVWNNGYAYGTGKLHHEQVLWLGLAGASFEHFEKRNYDKMLAHQLNVGMANYAGIANSKVEILYNTLDADLNAREGLLKRAYDLGFQYSQLNRDVLTLP
;
A
#
# COMPACT_ATOMS: atom_id res chain seq x y z
N MET A 1 9.57 -4.43 -2.32
CA MET A 1 9.63 -3.99 -0.90
C MET A 1 11.01 -4.30 -0.32
N PRO A 2 11.52 -3.54 0.67
CA PRO A 2 12.81 -3.80 1.29
C PRO A 2 12.88 -5.17 1.99
N ALA A 3 14.09 -5.77 2.05
CA ALA A 3 14.29 -7.13 2.57
C ALA A 3 13.81 -7.31 4.02
N MET A 4 14.00 -6.29 4.88
CA MET A 4 13.51 -6.32 6.26
C MET A 4 11.98 -6.45 6.33
N LEU A 5 11.25 -5.65 5.55
CA LEU A 5 9.79 -5.72 5.52
C LEU A 5 9.32 -7.03 4.90
N LYS A 6 9.98 -7.50 3.83
CA LYS A 6 9.67 -8.81 3.23
C LYS A 6 9.86 -9.95 4.22
N GLY A 7 10.98 -9.94 4.95
CA GLY A 7 11.28 -10.93 5.98
C GLY A 7 10.30 -10.90 7.15
N TYR A 8 9.79 -9.72 7.53
CA TYR A 8 8.71 -9.62 8.52
C TYR A 8 7.44 -10.31 8.02
N ILE A 9 6.97 -9.99 6.80
CA ILE A 9 5.77 -10.62 6.22
C ILE A 9 5.97 -12.14 6.15
N ASP A 10 7.10 -12.62 5.62
CA ASP A 10 7.35 -14.05 5.44
C ASP A 10 7.40 -14.83 6.75
N ARG A 11 7.87 -14.21 7.83
CA ARG A 11 8.06 -14.90 9.12
C ARG A 11 6.91 -14.71 10.09
N VAL A 12 6.09 -13.68 9.93
CA VAL A 12 4.98 -13.36 10.85
C VAL A 12 3.65 -13.77 10.25
N TRP A 13 3.45 -13.59 8.94
CA TRP A 13 2.20 -13.96 8.28
C TRP A 13 2.27 -15.42 7.85
N ASN A 14 2.14 -16.34 8.82
CA ASN A 14 2.26 -17.78 8.61
C ASN A 14 0.90 -18.48 8.42
N ASN A 15 0.97 -19.71 7.92
CA ASN A 15 -0.17 -20.63 7.86
C ASN A 15 -0.75 -20.88 9.26
N GLY A 16 -2.07 -20.87 9.37
CA GLY A 16 -2.81 -21.05 10.61
C GLY A 16 -2.96 -19.77 11.44
N TYR A 17 -2.24 -18.70 11.10
CA TYR A 17 -2.39 -17.38 11.74
C TYR A 17 -2.94 -16.36 10.74
N ALA A 18 -2.20 -16.06 9.67
CA ALA A 18 -2.59 -15.05 8.70
C ALA A 18 -3.35 -15.64 7.51
N TYR A 19 -3.12 -16.91 7.15
CA TYR A 19 -3.80 -17.57 6.04
C TYR A 19 -4.02 -19.07 6.32
N GLY A 20 -4.73 -19.77 5.43
CA GLY A 20 -5.07 -21.18 5.58
C GLY A 20 -6.27 -21.33 6.52
N THR A 21 -6.05 -21.90 7.71
CA THR A 21 -7.11 -22.04 8.74
C THR A 21 -7.32 -20.76 9.56
N GLY A 22 -6.39 -19.80 9.50
CA GLY A 22 -6.47 -18.50 10.18
C GLY A 22 -6.55 -17.32 9.21
N LYS A 23 -6.96 -16.15 9.72
CA LYS A 23 -6.96 -14.85 9.03
C LYS A 23 -6.60 -13.74 10.00
N LEU A 24 -5.97 -12.68 9.51
CA LEU A 24 -5.72 -11.49 10.31
C LEU A 24 -7.04 -10.77 10.61
N HIS A 25 -7.19 -10.27 11.84
CA HIS A 25 -8.40 -9.54 12.28
C HIS A 25 -8.42 -8.06 11.83
N HIS A 26 -7.43 -7.62 11.06
CA HIS A 26 -7.33 -6.24 10.64
C HIS A 26 -8.39 -5.94 9.58
N GLU A 27 -9.17 -4.87 9.78
CA GLU A 27 -10.18 -4.44 8.82
C GLU A 27 -9.56 -3.79 7.59
N GLN A 28 -8.36 -3.21 7.74
CA GLN A 28 -7.75 -2.39 6.72
C GLN A 28 -6.21 -2.37 6.80
N VAL A 29 -5.56 -2.13 5.64
CA VAL A 29 -4.12 -1.78 5.52
C VAL A 29 -3.91 -0.67 4.49
N LEU A 30 -3.02 0.28 4.80
CA LEU A 30 -2.49 1.29 3.87
C LEU A 30 -0.99 1.05 3.65
N TRP A 31 -0.59 0.85 2.40
CA TRP A 31 0.80 0.73 2.00
C TRP A 31 1.29 2.06 1.42
N LEU A 32 2.22 2.73 2.11
CA LEU A 32 2.85 3.97 1.64
C LEU A 32 4.26 3.67 1.10
N GLY A 33 4.39 3.62 -0.22
CA GLY A 33 5.67 3.44 -0.91
C GLY A 33 6.30 4.79 -1.28
N LEU A 34 7.61 4.90 -1.14
CA LEU A 34 8.39 6.04 -1.63
C LEU A 34 9.15 5.63 -2.88
N ALA A 35 9.00 6.38 -3.96
CA ALA A 35 9.67 6.16 -5.23
C ALA A 35 10.50 7.39 -5.61
N GLY A 36 11.80 7.19 -5.81
CA GLY A 36 12.67 8.25 -6.33
C GLY A 36 12.43 8.58 -7.80
N ALA A 37 11.80 7.67 -8.56
CA ALA A 37 11.45 7.89 -9.96
C ALA A 37 10.04 8.50 -10.09
N SER A 38 9.73 8.96 -11.30
CA SER A 38 8.42 9.54 -11.64
C SER A 38 7.34 8.48 -11.85
N PHE A 39 6.09 8.92 -11.86
CA PHE A 39 4.93 8.07 -12.14
C PHE A 39 5.04 7.42 -13.53
N GLU A 40 5.40 8.19 -14.55
CA GLU A 40 5.52 7.74 -15.94
C GLU A 40 6.56 6.62 -16.07
N HIS A 41 7.62 6.65 -15.26
CA HIS A 41 8.63 5.58 -15.26
C HIS A 41 8.05 4.25 -14.76
N PHE A 42 7.18 4.31 -13.75
CA PHE A 42 6.49 3.13 -13.20
C PHE A 42 5.40 2.64 -14.14
N GLU A 43 4.55 3.55 -14.63
CA GLU A 43 3.43 3.24 -15.52
C GLU A 43 3.92 2.59 -16.83
N LYS A 44 5.00 3.11 -17.43
CA LYS A 44 5.59 2.57 -18.67
C LYS A 44 5.86 1.06 -18.63
N ARG A 45 6.12 0.51 -17.44
CA ARG A 45 6.41 -0.92 -17.23
C ARG A 45 5.37 -1.61 -16.36
N ASN A 46 4.26 -0.94 -16.06
CA ASN A 46 3.19 -1.41 -15.15
C ASN A 46 3.70 -1.80 -13.75
N TYR A 47 4.77 -1.16 -13.26
CA TYR A 47 5.31 -1.46 -11.94
C TYR A 47 4.36 -1.02 -10.82
N ASP A 48 3.66 0.07 -11.02
CA ASP A 48 2.58 0.55 -10.17
C ASP A 48 1.47 -0.51 -10.01
N LYS A 49 0.98 -1.06 -11.14
CA LYS A 49 -0.06 -2.10 -11.15
C LYS A 49 0.41 -3.40 -10.53
N MET A 50 1.64 -3.82 -10.85
CA MET A 50 2.26 -5.00 -10.26
C MET A 50 2.36 -4.88 -8.73
N LEU A 51 2.83 -3.74 -8.22
CA LEU A 51 2.93 -3.50 -6.78
C LEU A 51 1.55 -3.46 -6.12
N ALA A 52 0.58 -2.77 -6.75
CA ALA A 52 -0.79 -2.71 -6.26
C ALA A 52 -1.39 -4.12 -6.15
N HIS A 53 -1.27 -4.95 -7.20
CA HIS A 53 -1.79 -6.31 -7.18
C HIS A 53 -1.09 -7.17 -6.13
N GLN A 54 0.25 -7.13 -6.08
CA GLN A 54 1.01 -7.95 -5.14
C GLN A 54 0.70 -7.63 -3.68
N LEU A 55 0.57 -6.35 -3.33
CA LEU A 55 0.34 -5.93 -1.94
C LEU A 55 -1.13 -6.04 -1.54
N ASN A 56 -2.06 -5.60 -2.40
CA ASN A 56 -3.49 -5.64 -2.07
C ASN A 56 -4.05 -7.06 -2.18
N VAL A 57 -3.74 -7.80 -3.25
CA VAL A 57 -4.30 -9.13 -3.50
C VAL A 57 -3.38 -10.21 -2.94
N GLY A 58 -2.13 -10.23 -3.38
CA GLY A 58 -1.17 -11.29 -3.05
C GLY A 58 -0.76 -11.33 -1.57
N MET A 59 -0.92 -10.23 -0.84
CA MET A 59 -0.63 -10.16 0.60
C MET A 59 -1.88 -9.89 1.42
N ALA A 60 -2.43 -8.67 1.36
CA ALA A 60 -3.48 -8.25 2.28
C ALA A 60 -4.76 -9.10 2.16
N ASN A 61 -5.31 -9.23 0.95
CA ASN A 61 -6.51 -10.02 0.71
C ASN A 61 -6.29 -11.51 1.03
N TYR A 62 -5.15 -12.06 0.60
CA TYR A 62 -4.77 -13.43 0.95
C TYR A 62 -4.72 -13.68 2.47
N ALA A 63 -4.29 -12.67 3.24
CA ALA A 63 -4.27 -12.71 4.70
C ALA A 63 -5.62 -12.37 5.38
N GLY A 64 -6.68 -12.16 4.59
CA GLY A 64 -8.04 -11.87 5.08
C GLY A 64 -8.38 -10.39 5.24
N ILE A 65 -7.49 -9.47 4.87
CA ILE A 65 -7.70 -8.03 4.97
C ILE A 65 -8.32 -7.53 3.67
N ALA A 66 -9.64 -7.34 3.66
CA ALA A 66 -10.37 -6.97 2.45
C ALA A 66 -10.10 -5.52 2.00
N ASN A 67 -9.91 -4.59 2.94
CA ASN A 67 -9.65 -3.20 2.60
C ASN A 67 -8.16 -2.92 2.55
N SER A 68 -7.60 -2.85 1.34
CA SER A 68 -6.18 -2.55 1.16
C SER A 68 -5.97 -1.49 0.09
N LYS A 69 -5.13 -0.50 0.39
CA LYS A 69 -4.75 0.56 -0.55
C LYS A 69 -3.23 0.66 -0.63
N VAL A 70 -2.72 0.71 -1.86
CA VAL A 70 -1.32 1.07 -2.14
C VAL A 70 -1.29 2.49 -2.64
N GLU A 71 -0.45 3.30 -2.02
CA GLU A 71 -0.10 4.62 -2.49
C GLU A 71 1.41 4.67 -2.74
N ILE A 72 1.82 5.18 -3.90
CA ILE A 72 3.22 5.46 -4.19
C ILE A 72 3.41 6.96 -4.30
N LEU A 73 4.27 7.51 -3.44
CA LEU A 73 4.73 8.88 -3.48
C LEU A 73 5.94 8.93 -4.40
N TYR A 74 5.80 9.55 -5.57
CA TYR A 74 6.84 9.62 -6.61
C TYR A 74 7.75 10.85 -6.45
N ASN A 75 8.86 10.85 -7.20
CA ASN A 75 9.83 11.95 -7.24
C ASN A 75 10.39 12.33 -5.84
N THR A 76 10.56 11.36 -4.95
CA THR A 76 10.95 11.63 -3.55
C THR A 76 12.41 12.08 -3.37
N LEU A 77 13.19 12.09 -4.44
CA LEU A 77 14.57 12.59 -4.46
C LEU A 77 14.67 14.04 -4.98
N ASP A 78 13.55 14.65 -5.36
CA ASP A 78 13.52 16.05 -5.76
C ASP A 78 13.98 16.95 -4.60
N ALA A 79 14.79 17.96 -4.91
CA ALA A 79 15.30 18.93 -3.96
C ALA A 79 14.31 20.08 -3.69
N ASP A 80 13.25 20.20 -4.49
CA ASP A 80 12.21 21.21 -4.28
C ASP A 80 11.46 21.00 -2.95
N LEU A 81 11.51 22.02 -2.09
CA LEU A 81 10.85 22.03 -0.80
C LEU A 81 9.33 21.99 -0.93
N ASN A 82 8.76 22.66 -1.95
CA ASN A 82 7.31 22.68 -2.15
C ASN A 82 6.80 21.29 -2.56
N ALA A 83 7.51 20.61 -3.48
CA ALA A 83 7.23 19.22 -3.83
C ALA A 83 7.29 18.31 -2.60
N ARG A 84 8.31 18.47 -1.74
CA ARG A 84 8.44 17.69 -0.50
C ARG A 84 7.29 17.94 0.47
N GLU A 85 6.90 19.19 0.69
CA GLU A 85 5.75 19.54 1.54
C GLU A 85 4.45 18.95 0.99
N GLY A 86 4.27 18.97 -0.33
CA GLY A 86 3.13 18.30 -0.99
C GLY A 86 3.08 16.80 -0.72
N LEU A 87 4.23 16.11 -0.77
CA LEU A 87 4.31 14.67 -0.48
C LEU A 87 3.99 14.37 1.00
N LEU A 88 4.51 15.18 1.93
CA LEU A 88 4.21 15.06 3.35
C LEU A 88 2.73 15.29 3.64
N LYS A 89 2.14 16.33 3.04
CA LYS A 89 0.71 16.62 3.17
C LYS A 89 -0.14 15.45 2.63
N ARG A 90 0.23 14.88 1.48
CA ARG A 90 -0.48 13.72 0.92
C ARG A 90 -0.41 12.50 1.84
N ALA A 91 0.77 12.21 2.41
CA ALA A 91 0.93 11.13 3.37
C ALA A 91 0.08 11.35 4.64
N TYR A 92 0.04 12.60 5.13
CA TYR A 92 -0.82 13.00 6.24
C TYR A 92 -2.30 12.80 5.92
N ASP A 93 -2.78 13.30 4.78
CA ASP A 93 -4.17 13.22 4.38
C ASP A 93 -4.64 11.76 4.25
N LEU A 94 -3.78 10.87 3.70
CA LEU A 94 -4.06 9.43 3.60
C LEU A 94 -4.18 8.76 4.98
N GLY A 95 -3.34 9.15 5.94
CA GLY A 95 -3.44 8.68 7.32
C GLY A 95 -4.67 9.25 8.03
N PHE A 96 -4.97 10.54 7.82
CA PHE A 96 -6.13 11.21 8.39
C PHE A 96 -7.45 10.60 7.90
N GLN A 97 -7.52 10.23 6.62
CA GLN A 97 -8.67 9.59 5.99
C GLN A 97 -8.61 8.06 6.06
N TYR A 98 -7.74 7.48 6.91
CA TYR A 98 -7.52 6.04 6.95
C TYR A 98 -8.84 5.26 7.06
N SER A 99 -9.73 5.59 7.99
CA SER A 99 -11.02 4.89 8.16
C SER A 99 -12.01 4.99 6.99
N GLN A 100 -11.66 5.72 5.92
CA GLN A 100 -12.49 5.99 4.76
C GLN A 100 -11.88 5.48 3.45
N LEU A 101 -10.70 4.84 3.47
CA LEU A 101 -9.89 4.59 2.27
C LEU A 101 -10.61 3.83 1.14
N ASN A 102 -11.67 3.08 1.43
CA ASN A 102 -12.46 2.31 0.47
C ASN A 102 -13.98 2.60 0.50
N ARG A 103 -14.44 3.70 1.14
CA ARG A 103 -15.89 4.00 1.22
C ARG A 103 -16.55 4.24 -0.15
N ASP A 104 -15.77 4.59 -1.17
CA ASP A 104 -16.28 4.85 -2.52
C ASP A 104 -16.59 3.58 -3.33
N VAL A 105 -16.22 2.38 -2.84
CA VAL A 105 -16.53 1.10 -3.52
C VAL A 105 -17.88 0.52 -3.06
N LEU A 106 -18.43 1.00 -1.93
CA LEU A 106 -19.68 0.51 -1.34
C LEU A 106 -20.91 1.37 -1.70
N THR A 107 -20.78 2.35 -2.61
CA THR A 107 -21.85 3.27 -3.02
C THR A 107 -22.27 3.12 -4.48
N LEU A 108 -22.00 1.97 -5.11
CA LEU A 108 -22.63 1.62 -6.39
C LEU A 108 -23.74 0.57 -6.14
N PRO A 109 -25.00 0.88 -6.50
CA PRO A 109 -26.13 -0.04 -6.37
C PRO A 109 -26.05 -1.22 -7.35
#